data_AF-A0A6P7MCL5-F1
#
_entry.id   AF-A0A6P7MCL5-F1
#
_cell.length_a   1.000
_cell.length_b   1.000
_cell.length_c   1.000
_cell.angle_alpha   90.00
_cell.angle_beta   90.00
_cell.angle_gamma   90.00
#
_symmetry.space_group_name_H-M   'P 1'
#
loop_
_entity.id
_entity.type
_entity.pdbx_description
1 polymer ?
#
loop_
_entity_poly.entity_id
_entity_poly.type
_entity_poly.pdbx_seq_one_letter_code
_entity_poly.pdbx_strand_id
1 'polypeptide(L)'
;MDEAGIKKQNWDVKETELFLEILKELDMKKCLDGRKVRNNRLFKVAHRRMTAAGYHRSVDQLKFRWKLLKSAYYKCKREPDSPAPIKIQGWWRYEKTMVAIMESRHPLVGAGVNADRNDDVTEDSDGEASMLHWPQPCPDNSAQNNPETQNQNLDLIVGVIPQTTRSRSIKMDPEMDSQLRIGFLGAGNMAYGITKGILSGNVLPVNIKVSAPSSRNLGRFQELGISVTHSNAEVVCGSDVVFVAVKPHLVPPVLNEVSPHVTDRHVVVSVAAGVTLATLEELLPENSVAIRLMPNLPCVVQEGALLFARGSHAKQEDGALLRSLLHRCGLVEEGPEAWIDIHTGLSGSGVAFVYLFAEALAEGAVKMGMPSALAHSVASQTLVGAGRLLRDSGKHPAQLRSEVCTPGGTTIYGLHTLEQGGVRAATISAVESATERARELGRRSSRK
;
A
#
# COMPACT_ATOMS: atom_id res chain seq x y z
N MET A 1 30.71 5.21 -26.89
CA MET A 1 31.36 4.17 -26.05
C MET A 1 30.98 4.49 -24.62
N ASP A 2 30.36 3.51 -23.97
CA ASP A 2 29.53 3.62 -22.78
C ASP A 2 30.33 3.85 -21.48
N GLU A 3 29.91 4.83 -20.67
CA GLU A 3 30.28 4.93 -19.25
C GLU A 3 29.11 5.43 -18.38
N ALA A 4 28.35 4.47 -17.84
CA ALA A 4 27.82 4.42 -16.46
C ALA A 4 26.69 3.35 -16.38
N GLY A 5 27.02 2.12 -16.77
CA GLY A 5 26.06 1.04 -16.92
C GLY A 5 25.56 0.47 -15.60
N ILE A 6 24.24 0.58 -15.37
CA ILE A 6 23.49 -0.54 -14.78
C ILE A 6 23.53 -1.65 -15.84
N LYS A 7 24.65 -2.39 -15.84
CA LYS A 7 24.86 -3.54 -16.71
C LYS A 7 23.62 -4.43 -16.60
N LYS A 8 23.12 -4.94 -17.75
CA LYS A 8 22.64 -6.33 -17.80
C LYS A 8 23.52 -7.10 -16.83
N GLN A 9 22.99 -7.59 -15.71
CA GLN A 9 23.81 -8.33 -14.75
C GLN A 9 24.20 -9.65 -15.41
N ASN A 10 25.16 -9.59 -16.31
CA ASN A 10 25.86 -10.70 -16.91
C ASN A 10 26.71 -11.24 -15.78
N TRP A 11 26.07 -12.08 -14.98
CA TRP A 11 26.77 -13.00 -14.11
C TRP A 11 27.42 -14.01 -15.03
N ASP A 12 28.75 -14.03 -15.03
CA ASP A 12 29.42 -15.14 -15.68
C ASP A 12 29.17 -16.43 -14.90
N VAL A 13 29.53 -17.53 -15.53
CA VAL A 13 29.21 -18.83 -14.96
C VAL A 13 30.06 -19.14 -13.72
N LYS A 14 31.35 -18.77 -13.74
CA LYS A 14 32.27 -18.99 -12.62
C LYS A 14 31.85 -18.15 -11.41
N GLU A 15 31.41 -16.92 -11.65
CA GLU A 15 30.84 -16.03 -10.64
C GLU A 15 29.60 -16.64 -9.98
N THR A 16 28.71 -17.24 -10.78
CA THR A 16 27.49 -17.88 -10.26
C THR A 16 27.80 -19.16 -9.49
N GLU A 17 28.73 -19.97 -9.98
CA GLU A 17 29.18 -21.21 -9.31
C GLU A 17 29.84 -20.89 -7.96
N LEU A 18 30.77 -19.93 -7.93
CA LEU A 18 31.42 -19.49 -6.70
C LEU A 18 30.40 -18.95 -5.68
N PHE A 19 29.47 -18.12 -6.14
CA PHE A 19 28.41 -17.59 -5.28
C PHE A 19 27.62 -18.73 -4.63
N LEU A 20 27.19 -19.72 -5.41
CA LEU A 20 26.42 -20.86 -4.90
C LEU A 20 27.23 -21.74 -3.93
N GLU A 21 28.52 -22.00 -4.18
CA GLU A 21 29.36 -22.72 -3.22
C GLU A 21 29.53 -21.94 -1.91
N ILE A 22 29.70 -20.62 -1.95
CA ILE A 22 29.70 -19.79 -0.73
C ILE A 22 28.39 -19.94 0.04
N LEU A 23 27.24 -19.93 -0.65
CA LEU A 23 25.94 -20.08 0.02
C LEU A 23 25.72 -21.47 0.62
N LYS A 24 26.30 -22.50 -0.01
CA LYS A 24 26.28 -23.89 0.45
C LYS A 24 27.12 -24.05 1.71
N GLU A 25 28.32 -23.48 1.76
CA GLU A 25 29.18 -23.48 2.95
C GLU A 25 28.56 -22.71 4.13
N LEU A 26 27.84 -21.62 3.85
CA LEU A 26 27.17 -20.81 4.87
C LEU A 26 25.84 -21.41 5.38
N ASP A 27 25.49 -22.63 4.96
CA ASP A 27 24.28 -23.37 5.33
C ASP A 27 23.00 -22.51 5.23
N MET A 28 22.80 -21.91 4.06
CA MET A 28 21.74 -20.92 3.81
C MET A 28 20.33 -21.38 4.21
N LYS A 29 20.06 -22.69 4.18
CA LYS A 29 18.76 -23.26 4.54
C LYS A 29 18.39 -23.03 6.01
N LYS A 30 19.35 -23.09 6.95
CA LYS A 30 19.11 -22.80 8.37
C LYS A 30 18.66 -21.37 8.64
N CYS A 31 18.88 -20.44 7.70
CA CYS A 31 18.49 -19.03 7.81
C CYS A 31 17.15 -18.70 7.12
N LEU A 32 16.55 -19.67 6.43
CA LEU A 32 15.22 -19.54 5.81
C LEU A 32 14.07 -19.78 6.81
N ASP A 33 14.37 -19.93 8.11
CA ASP A 33 13.46 -20.18 9.24
C ASP A 33 12.67 -18.94 9.72
N GLY A 34 12.59 -17.88 8.90
CA GLY A 34 11.57 -16.83 9.06
C GLY A 34 11.98 -15.56 9.81
N ARG A 35 13.26 -15.33 10.15
CA ARG A 35 13.73 -14.05 10.72
C ARG A 35 14.57 -13.23 9.73
N LYS A 36 14.01 -12.11 9.24
CA LYS A 36 14.64 -11.18 8.27
C LYS A 36 16.07 -10.73 8.62
N VAL A 37 16.43 -10.70 9.91
CA VAL A 37 17.73 -10.21 10.40
C VAL A 37 18.89 -11.18 10.13
N ARG A 38 18.66 -12.50 10.18
CA ARG A 38 19.72 -13.51 9.93
C ARG A 38 20.18 -13.52 8.47
N ASN A 39 19.26 -13.32 7.53
CA ASN A 39 19.56 -13.27 6.10
C ASN A 39 20.55 -12.15 5.73
N ASN A 40 20.44 -10.97 6.34
CA ASN A 40 21.29 -9.85 5.96
C ASN A 40 22.76 -10.04 6.39
N ARG A 41 23.01 -10.73 7.52
CA ARG A 41 24.37 -11.05 7.96
C ARG A 41 25.06 -12.02 7.01
N LEU A 42 24.35 -13.04 6.54
CA LEU A 42 24.88 -14.02 5.59
C LEU A 42 25.28 -13.38 4.26
N PHE A 43 24.41 -12.53 3.68
CA PHE A 43 24.76 -11.83 2.45
C PHE A 43 25.92 -10.83 2.61
N LYS A 44 26.14 -10.27 3.81
CA LYS A 44 27.35 -9.48 4.09
C LYS A 44 28.61 -10.36 4.10
N VAL A 45 28.55 -11.58 4.64
CA VAL A 45 29.65 -12.55 4.57
C VAL A 45 29.91 -12.98 3.12
N ALA A 46 28.85 -13.30 2.37
CA ALA A 46 28.95 -13.66 0.96
C ALA A 46 29.55 -12.53 0.12
N HIS A 47 29.15 -11.28 0.38
CA HIS A 47 29.74 -10.09 -0.25
C HIS A 47 31.25 -9.98 -0.01
N ARG A 48 31.72 -10.17 1.22
CA ARG A 48 33.16 -10.15 1.52
C ARG A 48 33.91 -11.26 0.80
N ARG A 49 33.38 -12.49 0.77
CA ARG A 49 34.02 -13.63 0.10
C ARG A 49 34.04 -13.49 -1.42
N MET A 50 32.94 -13.01 -2.02
CA MET A 50 32.89 -12.69 -3.45
C MET A 50 33.90 -11.61 -3.82
N THR A 51 33.99 -10.55 -3.00
CA THR A 51 34.95 -9.45 -3.21
C THR A 51 36.40 -9.93 -3.11
N ALA A 52 36.72 -10.78 -2.12
CA ALA A 52 38.03 -11.39 -1.98
C ALA A 52 38.44 -12.27 -3.18
N ALA A 53 37.46 -12.83 -3.89
CA ALA A 53 37.67 -13.60 -5.11
C ALA A 53 37.66 -12.75 -6.40
N GLY A 54 37.65 -11.42 -6.28
CA GLY A 54 37.66 -10.47 -7.39
C GLY A 54 36.28 -10.10 -7.95
N TYR A 55 35.19 -10.65 -7.42
CA TYR A 55 33.82 -10.37 -7.88
C TYR A 55 33.15 -9.30 -7.02
N HIS A 56 33.03 -8.10 -7.58
CA HIS A 56 32.53 -6.92 -6.87
C HIS A 56 31.02 -6.79 -7.05
N ARG A 57 30.25 -7.42 -6.16
CA ARG A 57 28.77 -7.38 -6.16
C ARG A 57 28.22 -6.82 -4.87
N SER A 58 27.29 -5.88 -4.95
CA SER A 58 26.63 -5.35 -3.75
C SER A 58 25.78 -6.42 -3.06
N VAL A 59 25.55 -6.26 -1.75
CA VAL A 59 24.70 -7.17 -0.96
C VAL A 59 23.31 -7.35 -1.60
N ASP A 60 22.75 -6.29 -2.17
CA ASP A 60 21.42 -6.34 -2.82
C ASP A 60 21.47 -7.03 -4.18
N GLN A 61 22.58 -6.91 -4.94
CA GLN A 61 22.79 -7.70 -6.14
C GLN A 61 22.89 -9.20 -5.84
N LEU A 62 23.56 -9.58 -4.74
CA LEU A 62 23.61 -10.98 -4.29
C LEU A 62 22.22 -11.50 -3.89
N LYS A 63 21.45 -10.72 -3.14
CA LYS A 63 20.06 -11.07 -2.78
C LYS A 63 19.18 -11.24 -4.00
N PHE A 64 19.29 -10.34 -4.97
CA PHE A 64 18.53 -10.39 -6.21
C PHE A 64 18.89 -11.62 -7.03
N ARG A 65 20.19 -11.92 -7.18
CA ARG A 65 20.66 -13.14 -7.86
C ARG A 65 20.13 -14.39 -7.19
N TRP A 66 20.20 -14.48 -5.86
CA TRP A 66 19.62 -15.58 -5.10
C TRP A 66 18.10 -15.73 -5.33
N LYS A 67 17.35 -14.62 -5.34
CA LYS A 67 15.89 -14.64 -5.61
C LYS A 67 15.59 -15.27 -6.97
N LEU A 68 16.35 -14.93 -8.00
CA LEU A 68 16.17 -15.48 -9.35
C LEU A 68 16.48 -16.98 -9.39
N LEU A 69 17.64 -17.39 -8.86
CA LEU A 69 18.07 -18.78 -8.78
C LEU A 69 17.06 -19.64 -8.00
N LYS A 70 16.62 -19.15 -6.82
CA LYS A 70 15.58 -19.80 -6.00
C LYS A 70 14.25 -19.94 -6.75
N SER A 71 13.83 -18.91 -7.48
CA SER A 71 12.59 -18.96 -8.28
C SER A 71 12.67 -20.00 -9.38
N ALA A 72 13.83 -20.16 -10.02
CA ALA A 72 14.03 -21.16 -11.06
C ALA A 72 13.97 -22.59 -10.50
N TYR A 73 14.59 -22.83 -9.34
CA TYR A 73 14.51 -24.11 -8.61
C TYR A 73 13.07 -24.53 -8.32
N TYR A 74 12.27 -23.65 -7.70
CA TYR A 74 10.88 -23.98 -7.35
C TYR A 74 9.93 -24.08 -8.55
N LYS A 75 10.28 -23.48 -9.69
CA LYS A 75 9.52 -23.68 -10.92
C LYS A 75 9.77 -25.10 -11.46
N CYS A 76 11.04 -25.50 -11.61
CA CYS A 76 11.42 -26.84 -12.06
C CYS A 76 10.82 -27.94 -11.17
N LYS A 77 10.83 -27.75 -9.84
CA LYS A 77 10.26 -28.72 -8.89
C LYS A 77 8.73 -28.87 -8.99
N ARG A 78 8.01 -27.85 -9.47
CA ARG A 78 6.54 -27.89 -9.63
C ARG A 78 6.11 -28.38 -11.02
N GLU A 79 6.94 -28.12 -12.02
CA GLU A 79 6.65 -28.38 -13.44
C GLU A 79 7.91 -29.01 -14.09
N PRO A 80 8.15 -30.32 -13.91
CA PRO A 80 9.38 -30.98 -14.40
C PRO A 80 9.57 -30.91 -15.91
N ASP A 81 8.46 -30.85 -16.66
CA ASP A 81 8.45 -30.85 -18.14
C ASP A 81 8.34 -29.43 -18.74
N SER A 82 8.35 -28.36 -17.92
CA SER A 82 8.29 -26.98 -18.43
C SER A 82 9.66 -26.52 -18.94
N PRO A 83 9.74 -25.82 -20.09
CA PRO A 83 10.98 -25.15 -20.50
C PRO A 83 11.46 -24.19 -19.41
N ALA A 84 12.80 -24.17 -19.21
CA ALA A 84 13.47 -23.39 -18.18
C ALA A 84 13.02 -21.92 -18.19
N PRO A 85 12.99 -21.24 -17.02
CA PRO A 85 12.53 -19.85 -16.96
C PRO A 85 13.39 -18.95 -17.85
N ILE A 86 12.71 -18.18 -18.71
CA ILE A 86 13.27 -17.18 -19.65
C ILE A 86 14.25 -16.20 -18.97
N LYS A 87 14.17 -16.04 -17.64
CA LYS A 87 14.94 -15.05 -16.86
C LYS A 87 16.34 -15.47 -16.43
N ILE A 88 16.70 -16.77 -16.45
CA ILE A 88 18.10 -17.24 -16.25
C ILE A 88 18.41 -18.31 -17.29
N GLN A 89 19.09 -17.91 -18.37
CA GLN A 89 19.62 -18.84 -19.35
C GLN A 89 20.69 -19.74 -18.71
N GLY A 90 20.64 -21.05 -18.97
CA GLY A 90 21.62 -22.00 -18.44
C GLY A 90 21.39 -22.45 -16.99
N TRP A 91 20.20 -22.21 -16.42
CA TRP A 91 19.86 -22.57 -15.03
C TRP A 91 20.17 -24.03 -14.66
N TRP A 92 19.93 -24.99 -15.57
CA TRP A 92 20.16 -26.41 -15.36
C TRP A 92 21.59 -26.73 -14.91
N ARG A 93 22.58 -25.88 -15.27
CA ARG A 93 23.97 -26.02 -14.84
C ARG A 93 24.13 -25.93 -13.32
N TYR A 94 23.24 -25.23 -12.64
CA TYR A 94 23.29 -24.98 -11.20
C TYR A 94 22.37 -25.90 -10.38
N GLU A 95 21.63 -26.78 -11.05
CA GLU A 95 20.58 -27.59 -10.43
C GLU A 95 21.12 -28.44 -9.28
N LYS A 96 22.23 -29.16 -9.48
CA LYS A 96 22.85 -30.03 -8.46
C LYS A 96 23.24 -29.24 -7.21
N THR A 97 23.91 -28.10 -7.37
CA THR A 97 24.34 -27.26 -6.24
C THR A 97 23.13 -26.64 -5.54
N MET A 98 22.10 -26.26 -6.29
CA MET A 98 20.85 -25.72 -5.73
C MET A 98 20.07 -26.77 -4.95
N VAL A 99 19.97 -28.00 -5.44
CA VAL A 99 19.42 -29.14 -4.68
C VAL A 99 20.25 -29.35 -3.41
N ALA A 100 21.57 -29.35 -3.50
CA ALA A 100 22.43 -29.50 -2.31
C ALA A 100 22.18 -28.39 -1.27
N ILE A 101 22.05 -27.13 -1.67
CA ILE A 101 21.76 -26.01 -0.76
C ILE A 101 20.35 -26.12 -0.16
N MET A 102 19.36 -26.48 -0.97
CA MET A 102 17.95 -26.48 -0.57
C MET A 102 17.52 -27.74 0.17
N GLU A 103 18.21 -28.86 -0.06
CA GLU A 103 17.87 -30.19 0.46
C GLU A 103 18.90 -30.74 1.45
N SER A 104 20.00 -30.00 1.72
CA SER A 104 20.97 -30.35 2.76
C SER A 104 20.29 -30.72 4.08
N ARG A 105 20.73 -31.85 4.64
CA ARG A 105 20.46 -32.33 6.00
C ARG A 105 21.79 -32.61 6.68
N HIS A 106 22.54 -31.56 7.06
CA HIS A 106 23.72 -31.74 7.90
C HIS A 106 23.39 -31.40 9.38
N PRO A 107 23.64 -32.34 10.32
CA PRO A 107 23.62 -32.03 11.74
C PRO A 107 24.73 -31.03 12.08
N LEU A 108 24.54 -30.28 13.17
CA LEU A 108 25.47 -29.27 13.66
C LEU A 108 26.90 -29.82 13.76
N VAL A 109 27.83 -29.22 13.02
CA VAL A 109 29.25 -29.20 13.38
C VAL A 109 29.59 -27.75 13.67
N GLY A 110 29.86 -27.47 14.95
CA GLY A 110 30.33 -26.17 15.40
C GLY A 110 31.77 -25.96 14.99
N ALA A 111 32.05 -24.80 14.38
CA ALA A 111 33.36 -24.18 14.36
C ALA A 111 33.20 -22.68 14.08
N GLY A 112 33.57 -21.86 15.07
CA GLY A 112 34.08 -20.49 14.83
C GLY A 112 33.07 -19.35 14.67
N VAL A 113 32.13 -19.15 15.60
CA VAL A 113 31.57 -17.81 15.87
C VAL A 113 31.61 -17.59 17.38
N ASN A 114 32.78 -17.30 17.92
CA ASN A 114 32.98 -16.71 19.25
C ASN A 114 34.38 -16.06 19.30
N ALA A 115 34.39 -14.76 19.04
CA ALA A 115 35.40 -13.72 19.24
C ALA A 115 34.89 -12.58 18.33
N ASP A 116 34.37 -11.44 18.77
CA ASP A 116 34.64 -10.67 19.96
C ASP A 116 33.35 -10.02 20.49
N ARG A 117 33.17 -10.11 21.80
CA ARG A 117 32.36 -9.19 22.60
C ARG A 117 33.35 -8.46 23.48
N ASN A 118 33.20 -7.13 23.51
CA ASN A 118 33.89 -6.14 24.33
C ASN A 118 35.26 -5.73 23.79
N ASP A 119 35.28 -4.57 23.13
CA ASP A 119 36.13 -3.47 23.56
C ASP A 119 35.33 -2.17 23.44
N ASP A 120 35.62 -1.29 24.39
CA ASP A 120 34.86 -0.13 24.83
C ASP A 120 35.74 1.12 24.61
N VAL A 121 35.09 2.28 24.45
CA VAL A 121 35.60 3.66 24.65
C VAL A 121 36.58 4.33 23.64
N THR A 122 36.36 5.66 23.51
CA THR A 122 37.18 6.80 23.01
C THR A 122 37.14 7.08 21.51
N GLU A 123 36.41 8.12 21.09
CA GLU A 123 36.81 9.55 20.96
C GLU A 123 37.82 9.77 19.82
N ASP A 124 37.36 10.45 18.76
CA ASP A 124 37.98 11.71 18.35
C ASP A 124 37.03 12.51 17.45
N SER A 125 36.97 13.80 17.77
CA SER A 125 36.20 14.85 17.15
C SER A 125 36.97 15.52 15.99
N ASP A 126 36.20 16.32 15.26
CA ASP A 126 36.61 17.52 14.51
C ASP A 126 37.28 17.39 13.14
N GLY A 127 36.65 18.09 12.20
CA GLY A 127 37.06 18.32 10.83
C GLY A 127 35.97 19.08 10.09
N GLU A 128 35.70 20.32 10.53
CA GLU A 128 34.94 21.31 9.76
C GLU A 128 35.52 21.48 8.34
N ALA A 129 34.65 21.52 7.35
CA ALA A 129 34.84 22.34 6.15
C ALA A 129 33.47 22.77 5.61
N SER A 130 33.16 24.02 5.93
CA SER A 130 32.06 24.81 5.42
C SER A 130 32.19 25.09 3.91
N MET A 131 31.06 25.52 3.33
CA MET A 131 30.88 26.20 2.05
C MET A 131 30.90 25.35 0.79
N LEU A 132 29.70 25.07 0.26
CA LEU A 132 29.38 25.35 -1.14
C LEU A 132 27.90 25.73 -1.24
N HIS A 133 27.68 27.03 -1.37
CA HIS A 133 26.41 27.66 -1.70
C HIS A 133 25.91 27.16 -3.07
N TRP A 134 24.65 26.74 -3.16
CA TRP A 134 23.95 26.63 -4.43
C TRP A 134 23.32 27.99 -4.78
N PRO A 135 23.47 28.53 -6.01
CA PRO A 135 23.01 29.88 -6.32
C PRO A 135 21.48 29.97 -6.38
N GLN A 136 20.97 31.03 -5.76
CA GLN A 136 19.67 31.63 -6.04
C GLN A 136 19.70 32.29 -7.42
N PRO A 137 18.63 32.23 -8.23
CA PRO A 137 18.44 33.21 -9.30
C PRO A 137 17.92 34.52 -8.71
N CYS A 138 18.74 35.57 -8.79
CA CYS A 138 18.35 36.95 -8.54
C CYS A 138 17.62 37.55 -9.77
N PRO A 139 16.93 38.70 -9.59
CA PRO A 139 15.80 39.13 -10.40
C PRO A 139 16.22 40.00 -11.58
N ASP A 140 15.37 40.06 -12.61
CA ASP A 140 15.32 41.22 -13.50
C ASP A 140 14.04 41.99 -13.27
N ASN A 141 14.22 43.29 -13.09
CA ASN A 141 13.20 44.28 -12.87
C ASN A 141 13.18 45.24 -14.07
N SER A 142 12.05 45.94 -14.22
CA SER A 142 11.76 47.02 -15.18
C SER A 142 11.32 46.61 -16.59
N ALA A 143 10.04 46.85 -16.89
CA ALA A 143 9.64 48.11 -17.52
C ALA A 143 8.11 48.28 -17.49
N GLN A 144 7.70 49.50 -17.15
CA GLN A 144 6.34 50.00 -17.20
C GLN A 144 5.82 50.10 -18.65
N ASN A 145 4.53 49.88 -18.84
CA ASN A 145 3.59 50.75 -19.58
C ASN A 145 2.48 49.94 -20.28
N ASN A 146 1.24 50.14 -19.83
CA ASN A 146 0.03 50.14 -20.66
C ASN A 146 0.02 51.49 -21.45
N PRO A 147 -0.69 51.66 -22.59
CA PRO A 147 -2.13 51.36 -22.69
C PRO A 147 -2.67 50.92 -24.07
N GLU A 148 -3.92 50.45 -24.03
CA GLU A 148 -4.99 50.61 -25.03
C GLU A 148 -4.76 50.22 -26.50
N THR A 149 -5.54 49.25 -26.99
CA THR A 149 -6.37 49.48 -28.19
C THR A 149 -7.56 48.54 -28.27
N GLN A 150 -8.65 49.11 -28.79
CA GLN A 150 -10.00 48.59 -28.96
C GLN A 150 -10.12 47.62 -30.14
N ASN A 151 -11.07 46.67 -30.06
CA ASN A 151 -12.15 46.43 -31.04
C ASN A 151 -12.85 45.10 -30.70
N GLN A 152 -14.08 45.13 -30.18
CA GLN A 152 -15.37 45.20 -30.91
C GLN A 152 -15.86 43.85 -31.48
N ASN A 153 -16.96 43.39 -30.88
CA ASN A 153 -18.15 42.71 -31.44
C ASN A 153 -18.01 41.30 -32.04
N LEU A 154 -18.73 40.33 -31.46
CA LEU A 154 -20.13 40.07 -31.85
C LEU A 154 -20.87 39.20 -30.83
N ASP A 155 -22.08 39.65 -30.51
CA ASP A 155 -23.08 39.03 -29.64
C ASP A 155 -23.91 37.94 -30.33
N LEU A 156 -24.51 37.07 -29.50
CA LEU A 156 -25.71 36.22 -29.70
C LEU A 156 -25.50 34.96 -30.59
N ILE A 157 -25.79 33.73 -30.13
CA ILE A 157 -27.13 33.25 -29.74
C ILE A 157 -27.08 32.31 -28.53
N VAL A 158 -28.08 32.52 -27.68
CA VAL A 158 -28.42 31.88 -26.42
C VAL A 158 -28.99 30.46 -26.63
N GLY A 159 -28.45 29.49 -25.89
CA GLY A 159 -29.05 28.18 -25.66
C GLY A 159 -28.85 27.80 -24.19
N VAL A 160 -29.84 28.17 -23.36
CA VAL A 160 -29.83 28.00 -21.90
C VAL A 160 -29.94 26.53 -21.51
N ILE A 161 -28.94 26.00 -20.79
CA ILE A 161 -29.07 24.85 -19.89
C ILE A 161 -28.33 25.24 -18.60
N PRO A 162 -28.92 25.11 -17.40
CA PRO A 162 -28.44 25.79 -16.21
C PRO A 162 -27.14 25.18 -15.69
N GLN A 163 -26.05 25.96 -15.78
CA GLN A 163 -24.83 25.69 -15.04
C GLN A 163 -25.05 26.03 -13.56
N THR A 164 -25.19 25.01 -12.71
CA THR A 164 -24.96 25.18 -11.28
C THR A 164 -23.46 25.18 -11.02
N THR A 165 -22.81 26.30 -11.27
CA THR A 165 -21.52 26.65 -10.67
C THR A 165 -21.75 26.97 -9.19
N ARG A 166 -21.73 25.94 -8.34
CA ARG A 166 -21.43 26.13 -6.92
C ARG A 166 -19.98 25.76 -6.69
N SER A 167 -19.16 26.80 -6.60
CA SER A 167 -17.98 26.80 -5.74
C SER A 167 -18.34 26.07 -4.44
N ARG A 168 -17.77 24.88 -4.22
CA ARG A 168 -17.91 24.17 -2.95
C ARG A 168 -17.08 24.96 -1.94
N SER A 169 -17.71 25.97 -1.36
CA SER A 169 -17.42 26.43 -0.01
C SER A 169 -17.16 25.21 0.86
N ILE A 170 -16.01 25.18 1.53
CA ILE A 170 -15.65 24.22 2.58
C ILE A 170 -16.86 24.15 3.51
N LYS A 171 -17.65 23.07 3.42
CA LYS A 171 -18.73 22.85 4.38
C LYS A 171 -18.04 22.71 5.73
N MET A 172 -18.47 23.54 6.70
CA MET A 172 -18.12 23.33 8.09
C MET A 172 -18.38 21.86 8.43
N ASP A 173 -17.46 21.24 9.16
CA ASP A 173 -17.62 19.87 9.61
C ASP A 173 -19.01 19.75 10.24
N PRO A 174 -19.82 18.74 9.89
CA PRO A 174 -21.13 18.56 10.52
C PRO A 174 -20.93 18.58 12.04
N GLU A 175 -21.73 19.38 12.75
CA GLU A 175 -21.73 19.39 14.22
C GLU A 175 -21.95 17.96 14.69
N MET A 176 -20.89 17.36 15.22
CA MET A 176 -20.88 16.01 15.72
C MET A 176 -21.04 16.09 17.22
N ASP A 177 -21.85 15.19 17.77
CA ASP A 177 -22.07 15.15 19.22
C ASP A 177 -20.73 14.96 19.93
N SER A 178 -20.36 15.97 20.72
CA SER A 178 -19.13 15.98 21.54
C SER A 178 -19.05 14.83 22.54
N GLN A 179 -20.17 14.14 22.81
CA GLN A 179 -20.25 12.99 23.70
C GLN A 179 -20.18 11.63 22.99
N LEU A 180 -20.16 11.59 21.64
CA LEU A 180 -20.14 10.33 20.90
C LEU A 180 -18.86 9.53 21.18
N ARG A 181 -19.01 8.29 21.64
CA ARG A 181 -17.90 7.39 21.99
C ARG A 181 -17.67 6.32 20.94
N ILE A 182 -16.40 6.08 20.62
CA ILE A 182 -15.98 5.21 19.53
C ILE A 182 -15.06 4.11 20.06
N GLY A 183 -15.41 2.87 19.74
CA GLY A 183 -14.67 1.68 20.13
C GLY A 183 -14.00 1.02 18.94
N PHE A 184 -12.79 0.49 19.12
CA PHE A 184 -12.15 -0.41 18.16
C PHE A 184 -11.82 -1.75 18.81
N LEU A 185 -12.44 -2.81 18.31
CA LEU A 185 -12.05 -4.18 18.58
C LEU A 185 -10.91 -4.56 17.64
N GLY A 186 -9.68 -4.46 18.14
CA GLY A 186 -8.47 -4.73 17.38
C GLY A 186 -7.65 -3.49 17.03
N ALA A 187 -6.41 -3.46 17.51
CA ALA A 187 -5.44 -2.38 17.25
C ALA A 187 -4.62 -2.57 15.96
N GLY A 188 -5.26 -2.99 14.86
CA GLY A 188 -4.61 -3.24 13.56
C GLY A 188 -4.24 -1.96 12.78
N ASN A 189 -3.51 -2.09 11.67
CA ASN A 189 -3.16 -0.94 10.82
C ASN A 189 -4.39 -0.20 10.29
N MET A 190 -5.45 -0.94 9.97
CA MET A 190 -6.68 -0.32 9.49
C MET A 190 -7.39 0.48 10.59
N ALA A 191 -7.51 -0.09 11.80
CA ALA A 191 -8.02 0.63 12.96
C ALA A 191 -7.24 1.94 13.20
N TYR A 192 -5.91 1.88 13.11
CA TYR A 192 -5.05 3.05 13.29
C TYR A 192 -5.25 4.11 12.20
N GLY A 193 -5.37 3.71 10.93
CA GLY A 193 -5.63 4.65 9.82
C GLY A 193 -6.97 5.36 9.96
N ILE A 194 -8.03 4.60 10.27
CA ILE A 194 -9.38 5.13 10.52
C ILE A 194 -9.37 6.06 11.74
N THR A 195 -8.73 5.64 12.83
CA THR A 195 -8.60 6.45 14.05
C THR A 195 -7.93 7.79 13.77
N LYS A 196 -6.86 7.81 12.97
CA LYS A 196 -6.20 9.07 12.58
C LYS A 196 -7.13 10.00 11.79
N GLY A 197 -7.98 9.45 10.91
CA GLY A 197 -8.96 10.24 10.18
C GLY A 197 -10.02 10.82 11.11
N ILE A 198 -10.59 9.99 11.98
CA ILE A 198 -11.56 10.42 12.99
C ILE A 198 -11.00 11.55 13.87
N LEU A 199 -9.77 11.41 14.35
CA LEU A 199 -9.09 12.44 15.16
C LEU A 199 -8.78 13.73 14.41
N SER A 200 -8.65 13.68 13.09
CA SER A 200 -8.47 14.88 12.27
C SER A 200 -9.77 15.65 12.00
N GLY A 201 -10.91 15.07 12.40
CA GLY A 201 -12.19 15.76 12.51
C GLY A 201 -12.41 16.30 13.94
N ASN A 202 -13.67 16.31 14.38
CA ASN A 202 -14.07 16.89 15.67
C ASN A 202 -14.16 15.88 16.83
N VAL A 203 -13.67 14.64 16.68
CA VAL A 203 -13.66 13.65 17.79
C VAL A 203 -12.39 13.79 18.62
N LEU A 204 -12.55 13.95 19.93
CA LEU A 204 -11.43 14.00 20.86
C LEU A 204 -10.88 12.59 21.16
N PRO A 205 -9.55 12.43 21.37
CA PRO A 205 -8.95 11.14 21.73
C PRO A 205 -9.58 10.45 22.96
N VAL A 206 -10.05 11.23 23.94
CA VAL A 206 -10.70 10.73 25.16
C VAL A 206 -12.00 9.97 24.87
N ASN A 207 -12.64 10.25 23.74
CA ASN A 207 -13.87 9.57 23.31
C ASN A 207 -13.59 8.27 22.55
N ILE A 208 -12.31 7.91 22.34
CA ILE A 208 -11.92 6.70 21.62
C ILE A 208 -11.35 5.67 22.60
N LYS A 209 -11.77 4.41 22.46
CA LYS A 209 -11.18 3.27 23.17
C LYS A 209 -10.80 2.14 22.22
N VAL A 210 -9.63 1.53 22.43
CA VAL A 210 -9.11 0.47 21.56
C VAL A 210 -8.72 -0.76 22.37
N SER A 211 -9.16 -1.95 21.94
CA SER A 211 -8.73 -3.22 22.50
C SER A 211 -7.76 -3.97 21.59
N ALA A 212 -6.84 -4.73 22.21
CA ALA A 212 -6.06 -5.75 21.52
C ALA A 212 -5.61 -6.86 22.50
N PRO A 213 -5.40 -8.10 22.04
CA PRO A 213 -4.94 -9.19 22.91
C PRO A 213 -3.47 -9.04 23.37
N SER A 214 -2.71 -8.10 22.80
CA SER A 214 -1.31 -7.85 23.18
C SER A 214 -1.00 -6.36 23.07
N SER A 215 -0.06 -5.87 23.89
CA SER A 215 0.33 -4.46 23.95
C SER A 215 1.15 -4.00 22.74
N ARG A 216 1.56 -4.92 21.85
CA ARG A 216 2.43 -4.67 20.69
C ARG A 216 2.01 -3.47 19.84
N ASN A 217 0.71 -3.32 19.61
CA ASN A 217 0.16 -2.26 18.77
C ASN A 217 -0.55 -1.17 19.57
N LEU A 218 -0.67 -1.30 20.90
CA LEU A 218 -1.43 -0.34 21.73
C LEU A 218 -0.65 0.96 21.94
N GLY A 219 0.69 0.90 22.01
CA GLY A 219 1.54 2.08 22.25
C GLY A 219 1.27 3.24 21.30
N ARG A 220 1.16 2.97 19.99
CA ARG A 220 0.85 4.01 18.98
C ARG A 220 -0.52 4.67 19.14
N PHE A 221 -1.48 4.03 19.82
CA PHE A 221 -2.78 4.65 20.13
C PHE A 221 -2.66 5.48 21.42
N GLN A 222 -1.93 5.00 22.42
CA GLN A 222 -1.63 5.77 23.62
C GLN A 222 -0.87 7.06 23.31
N GLU A 223 0.06 7.03 22.36
CA GLU A 223 0.76 8.22 21.82
C GLU A 223 -0.20 9.28 21.23
N LEU A 224 -1.40 8.88 20.82
CA LEU A 224 -2.46 9.78 20.34
C LEU A 224 -3.39 10.25 21.48
N GLY A 225 -3.12 9.88 22.73
CA GLY A 225 -3.98 10.20 23.89
C GLY A 225 -5.22 9.32 24.00
N ILE A 226 -5.26 8.18 23.31
CA ILE A 226 -6.42 7.28 23.26
C ILE A 226 -6.35 6.25 24.39
N SER A 227 -7.50 5.98 25.02
CA SER A 227 -7.62 4.91 26.02
C SER A 227 -7.45 3.54 25.36
N VAL A 228 -6.63 2.68 25.95
CA VAL A 228 -6.42 1.31 25.48
C VAL A 228 -6.78 0.29 26.54
N THR A 229 -7.20 -0.91 26.13
CA THR A 229 -7.53 -2.02 27.03
C THR A 229 -7.21 -3.37 26.40
N HIS A 230 -7.23 -4.42 27.21
CA HIS A 230 -7.18 -5.81 26.75
C HIS A 230 -8.58 -6.46 26.71
N SER A 231 -9.61 -5.78 27.21
CA SER A 231 -10.99 -6.29 27.27
C SER A 231 -11.84 -5.75 26.11
N ASN A 232 -12.39 -6.64 25.29
CA ASN A 232 -13.33 -6.25 24.24
C ASN A 232 -14.66 -5.76 24.83
N ALA A 233 -15.12 -6.37 25.92
CA ALA A 233 -16.33 -5.96 26.63
C ALA A 233 -16.26 -4.50 27.13
N GLU A 234 -15.11 -4.07 27.66
CA GLU A 234 -14.92 -2.67 28.10
C GLU A 234 -14.99 -1.66 26.95
N VAL A 235 -14.62 -2.07 25.72
CA VAL A 235 -14.75 -1.25 24.52
C VAL A 235 -16.21 -1.14 24.14
N VAL A 236 -16.94 -2.25 24.03
CA VAL A 236 -18.36 -2.24 23.66
C VAL A 236 -19.19 -1.47 24.68
N CYS A 237 -19.08 -1.80 25.97
CA CYS A 237 -19.82 -1.12 27.03
C CYS A 237 -19.55 0.39 27.12
N GLY A 238 -18.40 0.87 26.63
CA GLY A 238 -18.00 2.27 26.66
C GLY A 238 -18.20 3.04 25.36
N SER A 239 -18.82 2.45 24.33
CA SER A 239 -18.90 3.04 22.99
C SER A 239 -20.33 3.07 22.44
N ASP A 240 -20.59 4.00 21.54
CA ASP A 240 -21.83 4.09 20.75
C ASP A 240 -21.58 3.53 19.34
N VAL A 241 -20.40 3.78 18.76
CA VAL A 241 -19.97 3.17 17.49
C VAL A 241 -18.82 2.20 17.75
N VAL A 242 -18.98 0.94 17.36
CA VAL A 242 -17.99 -0.12 17.61
C VAL A 242 -17.44 -0.65 16.29
N PHE A 243 -16.18 -0.36 16.01
CA PHE A 243 -15.46 -0.90 14.86
C PHE A 243 -14.88 -2.29 15.16
N VAL A 244 -15.30 -3.29 14.41
CA VAL A 244 -14.73 -4.64 14.43
C VAL A 244 -13.56 -4.70 13.45
N ALA A 245 -12.35 -4.44 13.96
CA ALA A 245 -11.12 -4.26 13.19
C ALA A 245 -10.09 -5.40 13.40
N VAL A 246 -10.59 -6.61 13.58
CA VAL A 246 -9.80 -7.85 13.66
C VAL A 246 -9.68 -8.53 12.30
N LYS A 247 -8.83 -9.56 12.22
CA LYS A 247 -8.74 -10.39 11.00
C LYS A 247 -10.07 -11.13 10.76
N PRO A 248 -10.44 -11.44 9.51
CA PRO A 248 -11.74 -12.05 9.20
C PRO A 248 -12.07 -13.31 10.00
N HIS A 249 -11.11 -14.24 10.14
CA HIS A 249 -11.30 -15.48 10.93
C HIS A 249 -11.46 -15.26 12.44
N LEU A 250 -11.15 -14.05 12.95
CA LEU A 250 -11.34 -13.68 14.34
C LEU A 250 -12.67 -12.97 14.58
N VAL A 251 -13.42 -12.61 13.53
CA VAL A 251 -14.72 -11.93 13.70
C VAL A 251 -15.72 -12.80 14.46
N PRO A 252 -15.96 -14.08 14.10
CA PRO A 252 -16.89 -14.92 14.85
C PRO A 252 -16.58 -15.05 16.35
N PRO A 253 -15.36 -15.42 16.79
CA PRO A 253 -15.09 -15.52 18.23
C PRO A 253 -15.16 -14.18 18.95
N VAL A 254 -14.75 -13.07 18.32
CA VAL A 254 -14.84 -11.73 18.94
C VAL A 254 -16.28 -11.26 19.06
N LEU A 255 -17.12 -11.48 18.04
CA LEU A 255 -18.54 -11.12 18.11
C LEU A 255 -19.28 -11.97 19.13
N ASN A 256 -19.02 -13.28 19.19
CA ASN A 256 -19.60 -14.15 20.22
C ASN A 256 -19.21 -13.71 21.65
N GLU A 257 -17.98 -13.24 21.85
CA GLU A 257 -17.50 -12.71 23.14
C GLU A 257 -18.28 -11.46 23.54
N VAL A 258 -18.50 -10.51 22.62
CA VAL A 258 -19.09 -9.20 22.95
C VAL A 258 -20.59 -9.11 22.75
N SER A 259 -21.20 -10.06 22.06
CA SER A 259 -22.64 -10.10 21.76
C SER A 259 -23.53 -9.86 22.99
N PRO A 260 -23.25 -10.43 24.18
CA PRO A 260 -24.02 -10.15 25.40
C PRO A 260 -24.01 -8.69 25.88
N HIS A 261 -23.06 -7.88 25.39
CA HIS A 261 -22.92 -6.47 25.74
C HIS A 261 -23.45 -5.52 24.66
N VAL A 262 -23.85 -6.05 23.50
CA VAL A 262 -24.44 -5.27 22.41
C VAL A 262 -25.92 -5.02 22.73
N THR A 263 -26.32 -3.76 22.51
CA THR A 263 -27.69 -3.27 22.70
C THR A 263 -28.06 -2.38 21.52
N ASP A 264 -29.33 -2.00 21.43
CA ASP A 264 -29.91 -1.07 20.44
C ASP A 264 -29.17 0.26 20.26
N ARG A 265 -28.45 0.74 21.29
CA ARG A 265 -27.63 1.96 21.21
C ARG A 265 -26.40 1.83 20.30
N HIS A 266 -25.93 0.61 20.03
CA HIS A 266 -24.63 0.39 19.38
C HIS A 266 -24.76 0.29 17.86
N VAL A 267 -23.91 1.03 17.15
CA VAL A 267 -23.67 0.85 15.72
C VAL A 267 -22.41 0.00 15.53
N VAL A 268 -22.59 -1.27 15.15
CA VAL A 268 -21.47 -2.20 14.93
C VAL A 268 -20.98 -2.10 13.49
N VAL A 269 -19.74 -1.66 13.30
CA VAL A 269 -19.13 -1.44 11.99
C VAL A 269 -18.00 -2.44 11.77
N SER A 270 -18.19 -3.42 10.90
CA SER A 270 -17.13 -4.39 10.55
C SER A 270 -16.26 -3.89 9.41
N VAL A 271 -14.94 -3.93 9.59
CA VAL A 271 -13.95 -3.66 8.52
C VAL A 271 -13.29 -4.93 7.98
N ALA A 272 -13.82 -6.09 8.35
CA ALA A 272 -13.25 -7.37 7.98
C ALA A 272 -13.59 -7.77 6.54
N ALA A 273 -12.56 -7.98 5.72
CA ALA A 273 -12.73 -8.45 4.35
C ALA A 273 -13.39 -9.85 4.31
N GLY A 274 -14.40 -10.01 3.46
CA GLY A 274 -15.06 -11.30 3.22
C GLY A 274 -16.06 -11.75 4.29
N VAL A 275 -16.32 -10.96 5.34
CA VAL A 275 -17.41 -11.19 6.29
C VAL A 275 -18.64 -10.44 5.81
N THR A 276 -19.74 -11.14 5.55
CA THR A 276 -20.97 -10.55 5.01
C THR A 276 -21.83 -9.93 6.10
N LEU A 277 -22.76 -9.04 5.72
CA LEU A 277 -23.78 -8.51 6.63
C LEU A 277 -24.61 -9.65 7.25
N ALA A 278 -24.99 -10.65 6.46
CA ALA A 278 -25.72 -11.82 6.96
C ALA A 278 -24.96 -12.53 8.09
N THR A 279 -23.64 -12.73 7.95
CA THR A 279 -22.82 -13.32 9.02
C THR A 279 -22.72 -12.41 10.24
N LEU A 280 -22.65 -11.09 10.06
CA LEU A 280 -22.63 -10.15 11.19
C LEU A 280 -23.96 -10.19 11.96
N GLU A 281 -25.08 -10.19 11.24
CA GLU A 281 -26.43 -10.24 11.82
C GLU A 281 -26.73 -11.56 12.52
N GLU A 282 -26.18 -12.68 12.03
CA GLU A 282 -26.28 -13.99 12.70
C GLU A 282 -25.51 -14.05 14.02
N LEU A 283 -24.37 -13.35 14.12
CA LEU A 283 -23.50 -13.37 15.29
C LEU A 283 -23.88 -12.32 16.35
N LEU A 284 -24.70 -11.33 15.98
CA LEU A 284 -25.13 -10.26 16.85
C LEU A 284 -26.55 -10.53 17.42
N PRO A 285 -26.94 -9.88 18.53
CA PRO A 285 -28.31 -9.96 19.01
C PRO A 285 -29.32 -9.54 17.94
N GLU A 286 -30.52 -10.11 17.99
CA GLU A 286 -31.61 -9.74 17.09
C GLU A 286 -31.86 -8.21 17.14
N ASN A 287 -32.13 -7.61 15.97
CA ASN A 287 -32.29 -6.16 15.79
C ASN A 287 -31.02 -5.29 15.94
N SER A 288 -29.82 -5.89 16.06
CA SER A 288 -28.57 -5.10 16.12
C SER A 288 -28.32 -4.27 14.86
N VAL A 289 -27.84 -3.05 15.04
CA VAL A 289 -27.42 -2.18 13.93
C VAL A 289 -26.03 -2.60 13.45
N ALA A 290 -25.96 -3.22 12.28
CA ALA A 290 -24.73 -3.67 11.65
C ALA A 290 -24.43 -2.88 10.36
N ILE A 291 -23.17 -2.51 10.16
CA ILE A 291 -22.66 -1.91 8.93
C ILE A 291 -21.40 -2.66 8.49
N ARG A 292 -21.35 -3.05 7.23
CA ARG A 292 -20.14 -3.61 6.61
C ARG A 292 -19.41 -2.49 5.88
N LEU A 293 -18.20 -2.18 6.31
CA LEU A 293 -17.35 -1.14 5.76
C LEU A 293 -16.12 -1.77 5.10
N MET A 294 -15.81 -1.35 3.88
CA MET A 294 -14.60 -1.75 3.18
C MET A 294 -13.74 -0.51 2.92
N PRO A 295 -12.71 -0.26 3.74
CA PRO A 295 -11.69 0.74 3.47
C PRO A 295 -10.57 0.19 2.59
N ASN A 296 -9.71 1.07 2.06
CA ASN A 296 -8.45 0.70 1.43
C ASN A 296 -7.22 1.30 2.15
N LEU A 297 -6.03 0.87 1.75
CA LEU A 297 -4.78 1.24 2.42
C LEU A 297 -4.53 2.76 2.53
N PRO A 298 -4.81 3.59 1.50
CA PRO A 298 -4.66 5.05 1.57
C PRO A 298 -5.38 5.78 2.72
N CYS A 299 -6.29 5.14 3.45
CA CYS A 299 -6.83 5.70 4.71
C CYS A 299 -5.72 6.08 5.71
N VAL A 300 -4.56 5.41 5.68
CA VAL A 300 -3.43 5.73 6.58
C VAL A 300 -2.82 7.11 6.33
N VAL A 301 -3.04 7.68 5.15
CA VAL A 301 -2.63 9.04 4.75
C VAL A 301 -3.84 9.94 4.46
N GLN A 302 -5.04 9.56 4.94
CA GLN A 302 -6.27 10.34 4.79
C GLN A 302 -6.70 10.58 3.33
N GLU A 303 -6.33 9.67 2.44
CA GLU A 303 -6.69 9.69 1.01
C GLU A 303 -7.37 8.37 0.61
N GLY A 304 -8.13 7.81 1.55
CA GLY A 304 -8.87 6.56 1.41
C GLY A 304 -10.00 6.61 0.39
N ALA A 305 -10.36 5.44 -0.10
CA ALA A 305 -11.67 5.19 -0.69
C ALA A 305 -12.34 4.12 0.16
N LEU A 306 -13.51 4.45 0.68
CA LEU A 306 -14.28 3.65 1.61
C LEU A 306 -15.68 3.45 1.04
N LEU A 307 -16.16 2.21 1.04
CA LEU A 307 -17.54 1.88 0.69
C LEU A 307 -18.17 1.12 1.83
N PHE A 308 -19.39 1.49 2.23
CA PHE A 308 -20.15 0.74 3.22
C PHE A 308 -21.53 0.32 2.72
N ALA A 309 -22.03 -0.75 3.32
CA ALA A 309 -23.39 -1.24 3.16
C ALA A 309 -24.04 -1.42 4.53
N ARG A 310 -25.30 -1.00 4.64
CA ARG A 310 -26.11 -1.13 5.87
C ARG A 310 -26.74 -2.52 5.94
N GLY A 311 -26.75 -3.08 7.15
CA GLY A 311 -27.57 -4.23 7.49
C GLY A 311 -29.06 -3.88 7.53
N SER A 312 -29.87 -4.91 7.75
CA SER A 312 -31.33 -4.91 7.74
C SER A 312 -31.94 -3.93 8.75
N HIS A 313 -31.29 -3.75 9.91
CA HIS A 313 -31.77 -2.88 10.99
C HIS A 313 -31.07 -1.52 11.04
N ALA A 314 -30.02 -1.31 10.24
CA ALA A 314 -29.32 -0.03 10.18
C ALA A 314 -30.13 0.97 9.36
N LYS A 315 -30.40 2.15 9.91
CA LYS A 315 -31.17 3.22 9.30
C LYS A 315 -30.29 4.17 8.51
N GLN A 316 -30.93 5.08 7.77
CA GLN A 316 -30.21 6.11 7.00
C GLN A 316 -29.39 7.04 7.90
N GLU A 317 -29.87 7.31 9.12
CA GLU A 317 -29.17 8.09 10.14
C GLU A 317 -27.85 7.45 10.58
N ASP A 318 -27.80 6.12 10.74
CA ASP A 318 -26.57 5.39 11.07
C ASP A 318 -25.52 5.50 9.94
N GLY A 319 -25.99 5.42 8.69
CA GLY A 319 -25.14 5.63 7.51
C GLY A 319 -24.62 7.06 7.41
N ALA A 320 -25.46 8.04 7.71
CA ALA A 320 -25.07 9.46 7.73
C ALA A 320 -24.07 9.76 8.85
N LEU A 321 -24.25 9.16 10.03
CA LEU A 321 -23.31 9.21 11.14
C LEU A 321 -21.96 8.63 10.72
N LEU A 322 -21.94 7.43 10.15
CA LEU A 322 -20.70 6.78 9.72
C LEU A 322 -19.97 7.60 8.64
N ARG A 323 -20.71 8.14 7.67
CA ARG A 323 -20.14 9.01 6.64
C ARG A 323 -19.51 10.27 7.25
N SER A 324 -20.20 10.87 8.22
CA SER A 324 -19.70 12.06 8.94
C SER A 324 -18.47 11.74 9.78
N LEU A 325 -18.41 10.57 10.41
CA LEU A 325 -17.24 10.12 11.16
C LEU A 325 -16.01 9.89 10.28
N LEU A 326 -16.22 9.34 9.09
CA LEU A 326 -15.14 8.87 8.22
C LEU A 326 -14.74 9.84 7.11
N HIS A 327 -15.41 11.00 6.98
CA HIS A 327 -15.17 11.91 5.84
C HIS A 327 -13.73 12.42 5.74
N ARG A 328 -13.00 12.49 6.88
CA ARG A 328 -11.57 12.84 6.89
C ARG A 328 -10.65 11.68 6.49
N CYS A 329 -11.14 10.44 6.48
CA CYS A 329 -10.41 9.27 6.00
C CYS A 329 -10.23 9.27 4.48
N GLY A 330 -11.05 10.01 3.74
CA GLY A 330 -11.06 10.09 2.28
C GLY A 330 -12.48 10.08 1.71
N LEU A 331 -12.66 9.52 0.50
CA LEU A 331 -13.97 9.33 -0.11
C LEU A 331 -14.76 8.24 0.64
N VAL A 332 -15.94 8.57 1.15
CA VAL A 332 -16.83 7.62 1.83
C VAL A 332 -18.16 7.55 1.09
N GLU A 333 -18.48 6.38 0.55
CA GLU A 333 -19.73 6.12 -0.17
C GLU A 333 -20.55 4.99 0.46
N GLU A 334 -21.86 5.04 0.21
CA GLU A 334 -22.82 4.01 0.59
C GLU A 334 -23.30 3.31 -0.68
N GLY A 335 -23.51 1.99 -0.61
CA GLY A 335 -24.14 1.25 -1.69
C GLY A 335 -24.57 -0.15 -1.28
N PRO A 336 -25.14 -0.92 -2.23
CA PRO A 336 -25.47 -2.32 -2.02
C PRO A 336 -24.24 -3.13 -1.59
N GLU A 337 -24.44 -4.14 -0.73
CA GLU A 337 -23.35 -5.00 -0.25
C GLU A 337 -22.58 -5.68 -1.41
N ALA A 338 -23.27 -6.01 -2.51
CA ALA A 338 -22.66 -6.57 -3.71
C ALA A 338 -21.55 -5.69 -4.32
N TRP A 339 -21.56 -4.38 -4.06
CA TRP A 339 -20.53 -3.46 -4.51
C TRP A 339 -19.25 -3.55 -3.65
N ILE A 340 -19.29 -4.14 -2.45
CA ILE A 340 -18.10 -4.25 -1.59
C ILE A 340 -17.03 -5.15 -2.23
N ASP A 341 -17.42 -6.24 -2.89
CA ASP A 341 -16.44 -7.10 -3.58
C ASP A 341 -15.87 -6.39 -4.82
N ILE A 342 -16.70 -5.61 -5.53
CA ILE A 342 -16.26 -4.76 -6.65
C ILE A 342 -15.27 -3.69 -6.15
N HIS A 343 -15.60 -3.02 -5.05
CA HIS A 343 -14.75 -2.04 -4.39
C HIS A 343 -13.43 -2.67 -3.94
N THR A 344 -13.45 -3.91 -3.45
CA THR A 344 -12.23 -4.65 -3.09
C THR A 344 -11.32 -4.88 -4.32
N GLY A 345 -11.90 -5.27 -5.45
CA GLY A 345 -11.17 -5.44 -6.71
C GLY A 345 -10.66 -4.14 -7.31
N LEU A 346 -11.39 -3.03 -7.10
CA LEU A 346 -11.05 -1.71 -7.61
C LEU A 346 -10.15 -0.91 -6.66
N SER A 347 -10.66 -0.48 -5.51
CA SER A 347 -9.95 0.44 -4.60
C SER A 347 -8.94 -0.28 -3.70
N GLY A 348 -9.25 -1.50 -3.26
CA GLY A 348 -8.40 -2.28 -2.37
C GLY A 348 -7.18 -2.80 -3.12
N SER A 349 -7.44 -3.54 -4.20
CA SER A 349 -6.40 -4.12 -5.05
C SER A 349 -5.75 -3.08 -5.97
N GLY A 350 -6.49 -2.04 -6.37
CA GLY A 350 -6.01 -0.97 -7.26
C GLY A 350 -4.79 -0.23 -6.75
N VAL A 351 -4.58 -0.14 -5.43
CA VAL A 351 -3.37 0.44 -4.86
C VAL A 351 -2.11 -0.27 -5.40
N ALA A 352 -2.14 -1.60 -5.49
CA ALA A 352 -1.04 -2.36 -6.05
C ALA A 352 -0.90 -2.18 -7.57
N PHE A 353 -2.02 -2.02 -8.29
CA PHE A 353 -1.99 -1.74 -9.73
C PHE A 353 -1.33 -0.38 -10.01
N VAL A 354 -1.64 0.61 -9.19
CA VAL A 354 -1.03 1.95 -9.25
C VAL A 354 0.46 1.89 -8.91
N TYR A 355 0.89 1.10 -7.92
CA TYR A 355 2.32 0.90 -7.63
C TYR A 355 3.07 0.24 -8.78
N LEU A 356 2.48 -0.78 -9.42
CA LEU A 356 3.06 -1.41 -10.60
C LEU A 356 3.22 -0.40 -11.75
N PHE A 357 2.21 0.45 -11.97
CA PHE A 357 2.29 1.49 -12.99
C PHE A 357 3.36 2.54 -12.67
N ALA A 358 3.46 2.97 -11.39
CA ALA A 358 4.49 3.89 -10.94
C ALA A 358 5.92 3.32 -11.14
N GLU A 359 6.11 2.04 -10.81
CA GLU A 359 7.36 1.31 -11.02
C GLU A 359 7.71 1.27 -12.52
N ALA A 360 6.75 0.90 -13.37
CA ALA A 360 6.97 0.86 -14.82
C ALA A 360 7.31 2.23 -15.43
N LEU A 361 6.67 3.31 -14.96
CA LEU A 361 7.02 4.68 -15.37
C LEU A 361 8.45 5.05 -14.98
N ALA A 362 8.84 4.76 -13.74
CA ALA A 362 10.19 5.04 -13.25
C ALA A 362 11.25 4.24 -14.02
N GLU A 363 11.01 2.95 -14.26
CA GLU A 363 11.89 2.11 -15.08
C GLU A 363 12.00 2.62 -16.53
N GLY A 364 10.89 3.11 -17.10
CA GLY A 364 10.88 3.78 -18.38
C GLY A 364 11.78 5.02 -18.43
N ALA A 365 11.73 5.87 -17.39
CA ALA A 365 12.59 7.05 -17.29
C ALA A 365 14.08 6.69 -17.10
N VAL A 366 14.38 5.65 -16.31
CA VAL A 366 15.75 5.13 -16.15
C VAL A 366 16.29 4.62 -17.48
N LYS A 367 15.48 3.92 -18.28
CA LYS A 367 15.87 3.47 -19.62
C LYS A 367 16.25 4.65 -20.53
N MET A 368 15.67 5.83 -20.31
CA MET A 368 16.00 7.07 -21.04
C MET A 368 17.16 7.86 -20.44
N GLY A 369 17.82 7.34 -19.39
CA GLY A 369 19.03 7.93 -18.79
C GLY A 369 18.81 8.70 -17.49
N MET A 370 17.59 8.71 -16.93
CA MET A 370 17.35 9.40 -15.65
C MET A 370 17.91 8.60 -14.45
N PRO A 371 18.53 9.25 -13.45
CA PRO A 371 18.90 8.58 -12.20
C PRO A 371 17.69 7.94 -11.50
N SER A 372 17.84 6.70 -11.03
CA SER A 372 16.73 5.90 -10.47
C SER A 372 15.98 6.61 -9.33
N ALA A 373 16.69 7.21 -8.37
CA ALA A 373 16.04 7.91 -7.25
C ALA A 373 15.15 9.07 -7.70
N LEU A 374 15.61 9.84 -8.70
CA LEU A 374 14.83 10.92 -9.29
C LEU A 374 13.62 10.36 -10.06
N ALA A 375 13.81 9.33 -10.87
CA ALA A 375 12.75 8.69 -11.65
C ALA A 375 11.60 8.19 -10.76
N HIS A 376 11.90 7.53 -9.64
CA HIS A 376 10.87 7.08 -8.70
C HIS A 376 10.14 8.25 -8.04
N SER A 377 10.86 9.31 -7.67
CA SER A 377 10.27 10.51 -7.05
C SER A 377 9.33 11.24 -8.02
N VAL A 378 9.78 11.44 -9.26
CA VAL A 378 8.99 12.08 -10.33
C VAL A 378 7.78 11.24 -10.71
N ALA A 379 7.92 9.91 -10.83
CA ALA A 379 6.80 9.03 -11.12
C ALA A 379 5.74 9.11 -10.01
N SER A 380 6.15 9.01 -8.74
CA SER A 380 5.25 9.15 -7.59
C SER A 380 4.49 10.48 -7.61
N GLN A 381 5.21 11.60 -7.80
CA GLN A 381 4.60 12.93 -7.83
C GLN A 381 3.66 13.12 -9.03
N THR A 382 3.99 12.53 -10.19
CA THR A 382 3.14 12.55 -11.39
C THR A 382 1.80 11.87 -11.11
N LEU A 383 1.81 10.73 -10.42
CA LEU A 383 0.60 10.02 -10.02
C LEU A 383 -0.24 10.83 -9.03
N VAL A 384 0.40 11.43 -8.01
CA VAL A 384 -0.29 12.29 -7.04
C VAL A 384 -0.97 13.48 -7.73
N GLY A 385 -0.25 14.19 -8.61
CA GLY A 385 -0.79 15.33 -9.34
C GLY A 385 -1.95 14.94 -10.26
N ALA A 386 -1.79 13.89 -11.07
CA ALA A 386 -2.83 13.40 -11.96
C ALA A 386 -4.08 12.93 -11.19
N GLY A 387 -3.90 12.24 -10.06
CA GLY A 387 -5.00 11.82 -9.20
C GLY A 387 -5.79 12.99 -8.61
N ARG A 388 -5.09 14.03 -8.14
CA ARG A 388 -5.75 15.26 -7.62
C ARG A 388 -6.49 16.01 -8.72
N LEU A 389 -5.89 16.19 -9.89
CA LEU A 389 -6.56 16.82 -11.03
C LEU A 389 -7.82 16.04 -11.43
N LEU A 390 -7.77 14.71 -11.46
CA LEU A 390 -8.93 13.89 -11.75
C LEU A 390 -10.03 14.04 -10.69
N ARG A 391 -9.68 13.96 -9.41
CA ARG A 391 -10.63 14.05 -8.29
C ARG A 391 -11.29 15.43 -8.21
N ASP A 392 -10.51 16.49 -8.36
CA ASP A 392 -10.93 17.85 -8.00
C ASP A 392 -11.54 18.62 -9.19
N SER A 393 -11.25 18.22 -10.44
CA SER A 393 -11.75 18.92 -11.63
C SER A 393 -13.20 18.61 -12.01
N GLY A 394 -13.73 17.46 -11.60
CA GLY A 394 -15.04 16.96 -12.05
C GLY A 394 -15.13 16.63 -13.55
N LYS A 395 -14.00 16.68 -14.27
CA LYS A 395 -13.94 16.39 -15.72
C LYS A 395 -13.84 14.89 -15.98
N HIS A 396 -14.37 14.46 -17.12
CA HIS A 396 -14.20 13.09 -17.58
C HIS A 396 -12.71 12.77 -17.85
N PRO A 397 -12.18 11.58 -17.49
CA PRO A 397 -10.76 11.26 -17.68
C PRO A 397 -10.27 11.41 -19.13
N ALA A 398 -11.14 11.15 -20.12
CA ALA A 398 -10.78 11.35 -21.53
C ALA A 398 -10.56 12.82 -21.89
N GLN A 399 -11.28 13.74 -21.25
CA GLN A 399 -11.09 15.17 -21.45
C GLN A 399 -9.76 15.62 -20.83
N LEU A 400 -9.48 15.26 -19.58
CA LEU A 400 -8.19 15.56 -18.93
C LEU A 400 -7.00 15.02 -19.73
N ARG A 401 -7.14 13.81 -20.30
CA ARG A 401 -6.14 13.26 -21.20
C ARG A 401 -5.95 14.11 -22.46
N SER A 402 -7.04 14.54 -23.10
CA SER A 402 -6.96 15.42 -24.29
C SER A 402 -6.31 16.77 -23.97
N GLU A 403 -6.58 17.35 -22.80
CA GLU A 403 -6.03 18.64 -22.37
C GLU A 403 -4.49 18.63 -22.25
N VAL A 404 -3.87 17.46 -22.02
CA VAL A 404 -2.41 17.30 -21.95
C VAL A 404 -1.80 16.71 -23.23
N CYS A 405 -2.59 16.53 -24.29
CA CYS A 405 -2.16 16.01 -25.59
C CYS A 405 -2.08 17.13 -26.62
N THR A 406 -0.90 17.69 -26.82
CA THR A 406 -0.66 18.60 -27.94
C THR A 406 -0.53 17.80 -29.26
N PRO A 407 -1.07 18.31 -30.39
CA PRO A 407 -0.90 17.67 -31.70
C PRO A 407 0.58 17.43 -32.03
N GLY A 408 0.94 16.19 -32.37
CA GLY A 408 2.33 15.79 -32.65
C GLY A 408 3.28 15.81 -31.45
N GLY A 409 2.78 16.08 -30.24
CA GLY A 409 3.59 16.17 -29.02
C GLY A 409 3.99 14.82 -28.43
N THR A 410 4.88 14.86 -27.43
CA THR A 410 5.40 13.64 -26.77
C THR A 410 4.30 12.78 -26.14
N THR A 411 3.27 13.39 -25.56
CA THR A 411 2.17 12.68 -24.87
C THR A 411 1.42 11.74 -25.80
N ILE A 412 1.09 12.17 -27.04
CA ILE A 412 0.28 11.36 -27.94
C ILE A 412 1.05 10.15 -28.50
N TYR A 413 2.36 10.27 -28.70
CA TYR A 413 3.22 9.14 -29.06
C TYR A 413 3.30 8.13 -27.92
N GLY A 414 3.47 8.59 -26.67
CA GLY A 414 3.45 7.72 -25.51
C GLY A 414 2.12 6.99 -25.33
N LEU A 415 1.00 7.71 -25.46
CA LEU A 415 -0.34 7.12 -25.39
C LEU A 415 -0.58 6.09 -26.50
N HIS A 416 -0.12 6.35 -27.73
CA HIS A 416 -0.24 5.38 -28.81
C HIS A 416 0.46 4.06 -28.46
N THR A 417 1.68 4.11 -27.89
CA THR A 417 2.37 2.89 -27.42
C THR A 417 1.63 2.18 -26.28
N LEU A 418 1.02 2.93 -25.35
CA LEU A 418 0.21 2.34 -24.27
C LEU A 418 -1.05 1.65 -24.82
N GLU A 419 -1.72 2.23 -25.82
CA GLU A 419 -2.88 1.62 -26.46
C GLU A 419 -2.48 0.37 -27.27
N GLN A 420 -1.34 0.37 -27.97
CA GLN A 420 -0.78 -0.84 -28.60
C GLN A 420 -0.49 -1.95 -27.58
N GLY A 421 -0.07 -1.58 -26.37
CA GLY A 421 0.13 -2.50 -25.26
C GLY A 421 -1.17 -3.02 -24.61
N GLY A 422 -2.35 -2.54 -25.04
CA GLY A 422 -3.64 -3.01 -24.53
C GLY A 422 -3.92 -2.64 -23.07
N VAL A 423 -3.38 -1.51 -22.58
CA VAL A 423 -3.47 -1.10 -21.17
C VAL A 423 -4.90 -1.10 -20.64
N ARG A 424 -5.88 -0.65 -21.46
CA ARG A 424 -7.30 -0.66 -21.06
C ARG A 424 -7.81 -2.06 -20.78
N ALA A 425 -7.58 -2.98 -21.72
CA ALA A 425 -8.03 -4.37 -21.60
C ALA A 425 -7.40 -5.03 -20.36
N ALA A 426 -6.08 -4.90 -20.20
CA ALA A 426 -5.38 -5.46 -19.04
C ALA A 426 -5.89 -4.91 -17.71
N THR A 427 -6.17 -3.60 -17.64
CA THR A 427 -6.68 -2.96 -16.42
C THR A 427 -8.10 -3.41 -16.07
N ILE A 428 -8.99 -3.49 -17.08
CA ILE A 428 -10.37 -3.98 -16.89
C ILE A 428 -10.35 -5.43 -16.38
N SER A 429 -9.59 -6.31 -17.03
CA SER A 429 -9.47 -7.71 -16.62
C SER A 429 -8.85 -7.87 -15.22
N ALA A 430 -7.93 -6.98 -14.81
CA ALA A 430 -7.36 -7.00 -13.47
C ALA A 430 -8.41 -6.71 -12.38
N VAL A 431 -9.28 -5.71 -12.61
CA VAL A 431 -10.38 -5.39 -11.68
C VAL A 431 -11.40 -6.53 -11.62
N GLU A 432 -11.75 -7.11 -12.77
CA GLU A 432 -12.64 -8.26 -12.86
C GLU A 432 -12.09 -9.45 -12.06
N SER A 433 -10.86 -9.88 -12.37
CA SER A 433 -10.20 -11.01 -11.70
C SER A 433 -10.09 -10.80 -10.18
N ALA A 434 -9.75 -9.58 -9.75
CA ALA A 434 -9.65 -9.25 -8.32
C ALA A 434 -11.03 -9.27 -7.62
N THR A 435 -12.07 -8.80 -8.32
CA THR A 435 -13.47 -8.82 -7.84
C THR A 435 -13.97 -10.26 -7.70
N GLU A 436 -13.73 -11.11 -8.70
CA GLU A 436 -14.10 -12.53 -8.64
C GLU A 436 -13.40 -13.23 -7.48
N ARG A 437 -12.11 -12.95 -7.30
CA ARG A 437 -11.36 -13.51 -6.17
C ARG A 437 -11.92 -13.03 -4.82
N ALA A 438 -12.35 -11.78 -4.70
CA ALA A 438 -12.99 -11.28 -3.48
C ALA A 438 -14.29 -12.05 -3.18
N ARG A 439 -15.13 -12.28 -4.19
CA ARG A 439 -16.37 -13.08 -4.08
C ARG A 439 -16.09 -14.52 -3.62
N GLU A 440 -15.05 -15.17 -4.17
CA GLU A 440 -14.66 -16.51 -3.76
C GLU A 440 -14.24 -16.59 -2.28
N LEU A 441 -13.51 -15.58 -1.79
CA LEU A 441 -13.08 -15.51 -0.40
C LEU A 441 -14.25 -15.29 0.56
N GLY A 442 -15.24 -14.48 0.15
CA GLY A 442 -16.49 -14.30 0.90
C GLY A 442 -17.25 -15.61 1.08
N ARG A 443 -17.45 -16.36 -0.01
CA ARG A 443 -18.17 -17.66 0.01
C ARG A 443 -17.49 -18.73 0.88
N ARG A 444 -16.17 -18.69 1.03
CA ARG A 444 -15.42 -19.65 1.88
C ARG A 444 -15.54 -19.31 3.37
N SER A 445 -15.74 -18.04 3.69
CA SER A 445 -15.88 -17.56 5.07
C SER A 445 -17.27 -17.88 5.64
N SER A 446 -18.28 -18.08 4.79
CA SER A 446 -19.64 -18.48 5.18
C SER A 446 -19.87 -20.00 5.22
N ARG A 447 -18.88 -20.83 4.86
CA ARG A 447 -18.97 -22.31 4.80
C ARG A 447 -18.22 -23.02 5.93
N LYS A 448 -17.71 -22.28 6.89
CA LYS A 448 -17.02 -22.78 8.10
C LYS A 448 -17.70 -22.17 9.30
#